data_AF-A0A2A3HA92-F1
#
_entry.id   AF-A0A2A3HA92-F1
#
_cell.length_a   1.000
_cell.length_b   1.000
_cell.length_c   1.000
_cell.angle_alpha   90.00
_cell.angle_beta   90.00
_cell.angle_gamma   90.00
#
_symmetry.space_group_name_H-M   'P 1'
#
loop_
_entity.id
_entity.type
_entity.pdbx_description
1 polymer ?
#
loop_
_entity_poly.entity_id
_entity_poly.type
_entity_poly.pdbx_seq_one_letter_code
_entity_poly.pdbx_strand_id
1 'polypeptide(L)'
;MADPEVSVSPYWELTFDADGDADGRELDRLLAEVSRRKVRDLIVFAHGWNNDRSGATRLYSRFFEPVPGLAPTARLGYVGVVWPSMRFSDEPIPDFPRPVAAQDTATAQPVLDKNTRHALLEVFPGRATVVEQIARLLDQQPDEGASLEEFGRLVRLLVEVRPQGPQTSFAADTLAEGVPEGDPLMLFGDTATVCDEFARALAGPGDGEAFALPRLWDGAHELLRQATYYAMKRRAGTVGERGLGRAVGHLARTAPDVRVHLVGHSFGGRLVSFALRGLPQGVRSVKSVTLLQGAFSHYAFAARLPHDPRASGVLDGQHHRIDGPLVCCYSHFDSALGKIYPLASRMAGDSRTATAEFGLDRLLGAKWGAMGHDGVQAVPGTKKYALAEALRTQLPASGCVNVDAAAVVRRGGAPSGAHSDICHRELAQLVLAAGRVR
;
A
#
# COMPACT_ATOMS: atom_id res chain seq x y z
N MET A 1 27.90 -8.81 7.38
CA MET A 1 27.48 -8.44 6.01
C MET A 1 27.67 -6.95 5.88
N ALA A 2 28.28 -6.46 4.81
CA ALA A 2 28.43 -5.03 4.59
C ALA A 2 27.03 -4.40 4.45
N ASP A 3 26.80 -3.24 5.09
CA ASP A 3 25.56 -2.47 4.90
C ASP A 3 25.37 -2.25 3.39
N PRO A 4 24.19 -2.55 2.81
CA PRO A 4 23.93 -2.28 1.41
C PRO A 4 24.16 -0.79 1.12
N GLU A 5 25.04 -0.49 0.15
CA GLU A 5 25.43 0.87 -0.18
C GLU A 5 24.27 1.59 -0.87
N VAL A 6 23.54 2.39 -0.10
CA VAL A 6 22.50 3.29 -0.61
C VAL A 6 23.18 4.52 -1.23
N SER A 7 22.65 5.04 -2.35
CA SER A 7 23.24 6.16 -3.11
C SER A 7 23.29 7.50 -2.36
N VAL A 8 22.77 7.56 -1.12
CA VAL A 8 22.64 8.77 -0.32
C VAL A 8 23.19 8.59 1.09
N SER A 9 23.64 9.70 1.68
CA SER A 9 24.17 9.75 3.04
C SER A 9 23.77 11.06 3.72
N PRO A 10 23.43 11.04 5.03
CA PRO A 10 23.30 9.87 5.89
C PRO A 10 22.00 9.10 5.66
N TYR A 11 22.07 7.77 5.69
CA TYR A 11 20.93 6.85 5.54
C TYR A 11 20.79 5.94 6.76
N TRP A 12 19.55 5.67 7.16
CA TRP A 12 19.20 4.69 8.19
C TRP A 12 18.08 3.77 7.69
N GLU A 13 18.09 2.53 8.16
CA GLU A 13 16.92 1.65 8.06
C GLU A 13 16.15 1.70 9.38
N LEU A 14 14.83 1.62 9.32
CA LEU A 14 13.97 1.35 10.47
C LEU A 14 13.10 0.13 10.16
N THR A 15 13.46 -1.00 10.76
CA THR A 15 12.75 -2.27 10.62
C THR A 15 11.67 -2.38 11.67
N PHE A 16 10.47 -2.78 11.24
CA PHE A 16 9.36 -3.12 12.11
C PHE A 16 8.97 -4.58 11.89
N ASP A 17 8.45 -5.21 12.93
CA ASP A 17 7.78 -6.51 12.79
C ASP A 17 6.28 -6.35 12.42
N ALA A 18 5.53 -7.45 12.44
CA ALA A 18 4.12 -7.46 12.05
C ALA A 18 3.19 -6.76 13.07
N ASP A 19 3.63 -6.59 14.31
CA ASP A 19 2.90 -5.94 15.39
C ASP A 19 3.26 -4.45 15.52
N GLY A 20 4.26 -4.00 14.75
CA GLY A 20 4.72 -2.63 14.69
C GLY A 20 5.82 -2.33 15.71
N ASP A 21 6.45 -3.34 16.29
CA ASP A 21 7.60 -3.14 17.16
C ASP A 21 8.84 -2.86 16.30
N ALA A 22 9.53 -1.76 16.62
CA ALA A 22 10.73 -1.32 15.90
C ALA A 22 11.97 -2.07 16.40
N ASP A 23 12.94 -2.33 15.51
CA ASP A 23 14.29 -2.70 15.93
C ASP A 23 14.89 -1.55 16.77
N GLY A 24 15.07 -1.82 18.06
CA GLY A 24 15.54 -0.83 19.02
C GLY A 24 16.93 -0.29 18.70
N ARG A 25 17.82 -1.11 18.13
CA ARG A 25 19.19 -0.68 17.79
C ARG A 25 19.19 0.27 16.60
N GLU A 26 18.37 -0.03 15.59
CA GLU A 26 18.19 0.83 14.42
C GLU A 26 17.58 2.18 14.84
N LEU A 27 16.54 2.16 15.69
CA LEU A 27 15.92 3.37 16.22
C LEU A 27 16.88 4.21 17.09
N ASP A 28 17.58 3.60 18.03
CA ASP A 28 18.54 4.30 18.89
C ASP A 28 19.68 4.93 18.08
N ARG A 29 20.15 4.24 17.04
CA ARG A 29 21.16 4.77 16.11
C ARG A 29 20.64 5.98 15.36
N LEU A 30 19.41 5.95 14.82
CA LEU A 30 18.80 7.11 14.18
C LEU A 30 18.71 8.29 15.14
N LEU A 31 18.19 8.07 16.35
CA LEU A 31 18.00 9.12 17.37
C LEU A 31 19.33 9.76 17.79
N ALA A 32 20.38 8.97 17.96
CA ALA A 32 21.70 9.47 18.32
C ALA A 32 22.38 10.23 17.16
N GLU A 33 22.27 9.69 15.94
CA GLU A 33 23.01 10.23 14.80
C GLU A 33 22.36 11.45 14.15
N VAL A 34 21.03 11.58 14.17
CA VAL A 34 20.31 12.68 13.50
C VAL A 34 20.77 14.04 14.02
N SER A 35 20.91 14.18 15.34
CA SER A 35 21.39 15.38 16.01
C SER A 35 22.89 15.59 15.79
N ARG A 36 23.70 14.51 15.90
CA ARG A 36 25.15 14.55 15.70
C ARG A 36 25.51 15.00 14.28
N ARG A 37 24.76 14.54 13.29
CA ARG A 37 24.93 14.88 11.87
C ARG A 37 24.22 16.18 11.47
N LYS A 38 23.57 16.87 12.42
CA LYS A 38 22.87 18.14 12.22
C LYS A 38 21.83 18.09 11.09
N VAL A 39 21.14 16.95 10.96
CA VAL A 39 20.04 16.81 9.99
C VAL A 39 18.93 17.79 10.36
N ARG A 40 18.40 18.49 9.35
CA ARG A 40 17.27 19.41 9.50
C ARG A 40 16.01 18.82 8.87
N ASP A 41 16.13 18.21 7.70
CA ASP A 41 15.02 17.63 6.95
C ASP A 41 15.27 16.13 6.78
N LEU A 42 14.45 15.31 7.45
CA LEU A 42 14.52 13.85 7.44
C LEU A 42 13.42 13.31 6.53
N ILE A 43 13.81 12.75 5.39
CA ILE A 43 12.89 12.11 4.45
C ILE A 43 12.76 10.64 4.85
N VAL A 44 11.56 10.23 5.23
CA VAL A 44 11.25 8.86 5.64
C VAL A 44 10.37 8.23 4.57
N PHE A 45 10.85 7.18 3.93
CA PHE A 45 10.12 6.49 2.86
C PHE A 45 9.71 5.08 3.30
N ALA A 46 8.41 4.80 3.28
CA ALA A 46 7.86 3.45 3.39
C ALA A 46 7.44 2.91 2.03
N HIS A 47 8.05 1.79 1.63
CA HIS A 47 7.65 1.04 0.44
C HIS A 47 6.29 0.37 0.61
N GLY A 48 5.67 0.01 -0.52
CA GLY A 48 4.51 -0.86 -0.59
C GLY A 48 4.87 -2.34 -0.42
N TRP A 49 4.48 -3.16 -1.38
CA TRP A 49 4.70 -4.60 -1.39
C TRP A 49 6.11 -4.91 -1.87
N ASN A 50 6.91 -5.54 -1.02
CA ASN A 50 8.27 -5.94 -1.32
C ASN A 50 8.58 -7.29 -0.70
N ASN A 51 9.30 -8.16 -1.41
CA ASN A 51 9.52 -9.55 -0.97
C ASN A 51 10.74 -9.72 -0.08
N ASP A 52 11.70 -8.78 -0.13
CA ASP A 52 12.93 -8.90 0.64
C ASP A 52 13.56 -7.53 0.93
N ARG A 53 14.40 -7.50 1.98
CA ARG A 53 15.11 -6.28 2.40
C ARG A 53 15.97 -5.68 1.29
N SER A 54 16.64 -6.51 0.48
CA SER A 54 17.51 -6.02 -0.60
C SER A 54 16.72 -5.29 -1.69
N GLY A 55 15.51 -5.77 -2.00
CA GLY A 55 14.56 -5.12 -2.90
C GLY A 55 14.12 -3.77 -2.36
N ALA A 56 13.83 -3.69 -1.06
CA ALA A 56 13.47 -2.45 -0.39
C ALA A 56 14.61 -1.42 -0.46
N THR A 57 15.82 -1.82 -0.09
CA THR A 57 16.98 -0.93 -0.12
C THR A 57 17.31 -0.45 -1.53
N ARG A 58 17.16 -1.29 -2.57
CA ARG A 58 17.31 -0.87 -3.98
C ARG A 58 16.28 0.19 -4.37
N LEU A 59 15.02 0.01 -3.98
CA LEU A 59 13.97 1.01 -4.22
C LEU A 59 14.31 2.34 -3.55
N TYR A 60 14.74 2.30 -2.29
CA TYR A 60 15.14 3.49 -1.55
C TYR A 60 16.33 4.20 -2.19
N SER A 61 17.38 3.45 -2.54
CA SER A 61 18.55 3.99 -3.23
C SER A 61 18.16 4.73 -4.52
N ARG A 62 17.31 4.15 -5.36
CA ARG A 62 16.90 4.78 -6.62
C ARG A 62 15.97 5.95 -6.44
N PHE A 63 15.03 5.88 -5.49
CA PHE A 63 14.13 6.99 -5.22
C PHE A 63 14.87 8.21 -4.63
N PHE A 64 15.84 7.97 -3.74
CA PHE A 64 16.61 9.04 -3.11
C PHE A 64 17.76 9.58 -3.96
N GLU A 65 18.28 8.80 -4.92
CA GLU A 65 19.39 9.18 -5.81
C GLU A 65 19.33 10.62 -6.35
N PRO A 66 18.20 11.14 -6.89
CA PRO A 66 18.16 12.50 -7.40
C PRO A 66 18.14 13.60 -6.33
N VAL A 67 17.82 13.27 -5.06
CA VAL A 67 17.51 14.25 -4.02
C VAL A 67 18.70 15.15 -3.66
N PRO A 68 19.94 14.65 -3.43
CA PRO A 68 21.08 15.51 -3.14
C PRO A 68 21.34 16.56 -4.24
N GLY A 69 21.12 16.20 -5.51
CA GLY A 69 21.26 17.11 -6.64
C GLY A 69 20.09 18.09 -6.81
N LEU A 70 18.95 17.83 -6.18
CA LEU A 70 17.77 18.70 -6.19
C LEU A 70 17.78 19.72 -5.04
N ALA A 71 18.40 19.39 -3.91
CA ALA A 71 18.53 20.25 -2.74
C ALA A 71 19.96 20.21 -2.15
N PRO A 72 20.98 20.68 -2.90
CA PRO A 72 22.39 20.53 -2.52
C PRO A 72 22.78 21.32 -1.25
N THR A 73 22.00 22.33 -0.88
CA THR A 73 22.20 23.14 0.32
C THR A 73 21.43 22.66 1.55
N ALA A 74 20.51 21.70 1.37
CA ALA A 74 19.69 21.18 2.44
C ALA A 74 20.50 20.24 3.36
N ARG A 75 20.20 20.28 4.67
CA ARG A 75 20.76 19.34 5.65
C ARG A 75 19.87 18.11 5.74
N LEU A 76 20.05 17.22 4.77
CA LEU A 76 19.20 16.05 4.56
C LEU A 76 19.62 14.85 5.41
N GLY A 77 18.64 14.02 5.75
CA GLY A 77 18.83 12.64 6.18
C GLY A 77 17.75 11.76 5.57
N TYR A 78 18.04 10.48 5.41
CA TYR A 78 17.17 9.54 4.69
C TYR A 78 16.87 8.32 5.55
N VAL A 79 15.60 7.91 5.59
CA VAL A 79 15.19 6.68 6.28
C VAL A 79 14.39 5.80 5.33
N GLY A 80 14.81 4.54 5.20
CA GLY A 80 14.02 3.48 4.60
C GLY A 80 13.27 2.69 5.68
N VAL A 81 11.94 2.57 5.56
CA VAL A 81 11.13 1.77 6.50
C VAL A 81 11.03 0.34 5.98
N VAL A 82 11.54 -0.64 6.73
CA VAL A 82 11.41 -2.06 6.37
C VAL A 82 10.30 -2.65 7.23
N TRP A 83 9.33 -3.32 6.61
CA TRP A 83 8.21 -3.92 7.32
C TRP A 83 7.78 -5.22 6.60
N PRO A 84 7.12 -6.16 7.29
CA PRO A 84 6.79 -7.45 6.69
C PRO A 84 5.70 -7.25 5.64
N SER A 85 6.11 -7.17 4.38
CA SER A 85 5.24 -7.02 3.22
C SER A 85 5.57 -8.12 2.23
N MET A 86 4.70 -8.38 1.26
CA MET A 86 5.04 -9.22 0.12
C MET A 86 4.21 -8.86 -1.10
N ARG A 87 4.72 -9.30 -2.26
CA ARG A 87 4.21 -9.19 -3.61
C ARG A 87 4.24 -10.58 -4.26
N PHE A 88 3.21 -10.94 -5.00
CA PHE A 88 3.24 -12.15 -5.83
C PHE A 88 4.22 -11.97 -6.97
N SER A 89 5.10 -12.94 -7.23
CA SER A 89 6.28 -12.76 -8.09
C SER A 89 5.95 -12.54 -9.57
N ASP A 90 4.74 -12.90 -9.99
CA ASP A 90 4.21 -12.72 -11.34
C ASP A 90 3.81 -11.26 -11.64
N GLU A 91 3.85 -10.35 -10.67
CA GLU A 91 3.63 -8.91 -10.91
C GLU A 91 4.93 -8.20 -11.39
N PRO A 92 4.98 -7.55 -12.56
CA PRO A 92 6.21 -6.87 -13.00
C PRO A 92 6.44 -5.54 -12.25
N ILE A 93 7.69 -5.24 -11.87
CA ILE A 93 8.12 -3.91 -11.38
C ILE A 93 8.99 -3.24 -12.47
N PRO A 94 8.63 -2.04 -12.96
CA PRO A 94 9.45 -1.29 -13.91
C PRO A 94 10.86 -1.03 -13.39
N ASP A 95 11.84 -1.07 -14.29
CA ASP A 95 13.27 -0.82 -14.00
C ASP A 95 13.95 -1.78 -13.00
N PHE A 96 13.28 -2.85 -12.54
CA PHE A 96 13.87 -3.96 -11.80
C PHE A 96 13.97 -5.20 -12.69
N PRO A 97 14.94 -6.12 -12.47
CA PRO A 97 15.03 -7.36 -13.23
C PRO A 97 13.70 -8.13 -13.13
N ARG A 98 13.14 -8.54 -14.27
CA ARG A 98 11.98 -9.44 -14.27
C ARG A 98 12.41 -10.79 -13.70
N PRO A 99 11.67 -11.38 -12.75
CA PRO A 99 11.85 -12.79 -12.40
C PRO A 99 11.66 -13.64 -13.66
N VAL A 100 12.49 -14.67 -13.85
CA VAL A 100 12.48 -15.54 -15.03
C VAL A 100 11.10 -16.19 -15.26
N ALA A 101 10.30 -16.34 -14.19
CA ALA A 101 8.92 -16.85 -14.22
C ALA A 101 7.90 -15.93 -14.91
N ALA A 102 8.19 -14.64 -15.10
CA ALA A 102 7.26 -13.67 -15.71
C ALA A 102 7.34 -13.62 -17.25
N GLN A 103 8.11 -14.51 -17.89
CA GLN A 103 8.30 -14.53 -19.35
C GLN A 103 7.23 -15.33 -20.11
N ASP A 104 6.49 -16.23 -19.45
CA ASP A 104 5.56 -17.18 -20.09
C ASP A 104 4.12 -17.13 -19.51
N THR A 105 3.52 -15.94 -19.35
CA THR A 105 2.24 -15.79 -18.62
C THR A 105 0.96 -15.94 -19.44
N ALA A 106 1.02 -16.28 -20.73
CA ALA A 106 -0.19 -16.47 -21.53
C ALA A 106 -0.95 -17.79 -21.21
N THR A 107 -0.32 -18.74 -20.50
CA THR A 107 -0.90 -20.07 -20.20
C THR A 107 -0.46 -20.64 -18.83
N ALA A 108 -0.06 -19.79 -17.87
CA ALA A 108 0.47 -20.28 -16.60
C ALA A 108 -0.64 -20.91 -15.74
N GLN A 109 -0.48 -22.17 -15.36
CA GLN A 109 -1.33 -22.83 -14.37
C GLN A 109 -1.28 -22.06 -13.04
N PRO A 110 -2.37 -22.07 -12.22
CA PRO A 110 -2.41 -21.38 -10.94
C PRO A 110 -1.52 -22.11 -9.90
N VAL A 111 -0.21 -22.05 -10.08
CA VAL A 111 0.81 -22.68 -9.22
C VAL A 111 1.62 -21.59 -8.52
N LEU A 112 1.93 -21.79 -7.24
CA LEU A 112 2.84 -20.91 -6.52
C LEU A 112 4.28 -21.19 -6.90
N ASP A 113 4.92 -20.21 -7.53
CA ASP A 113 6.36 -20.26 -7.78
C ASP A 113 7.16 -20.24 -6.46
N LYS A 114 8.43 -20.67 -6.54
CA LYS A 114 9.30 -20.79 -5.36
C LYS A 114 9.49 -19.47 -4.62
N ASN A 115 9.55 -18.34 -5.31
CA ASN A 115 9.77 -17.03 -4.70
C ASN A 115 8.50 -16.57 -3.97
N THR A 116 7.33 -16.75 -4.58
CA THR A 116 6.05 -16.42 -3.94
C THR A 116 5.81 -17.29 -2.70
N ARG A 117 6.11 -18.59 -2.79
CA ARG A 117 6.03 -19.51 -1.64
C ARG A 117 7.00 -19.13 -0.51
N HIS A 118 8.24 -18.76 -0.84
CA HIS A 118 9.19 -18.26 0.16
C HIS A 118 8.70 -16.96 0.81
N ALA A 119 8.20 -16.01 0.03
CA ALA A 119 7.66 -14.76 0.55
C ALA A 119 6.49 -15.00 1.52
N LEU A 120 5.55 -15.91 1.20
CA LEU A 120 4.45 -16.29 2.11
C LEU A 120 4.95 -16.82 3.46
N LEU A 121 6.01 -17.63 3.46
CA LEU A 121 6.60 -18.18 4.68
C LEU A 121 7.24 -17.09 5.55
N GLU A 122 7.90 -16.11 4.93
CA GLU A 122 8.52 -14.98 5.62
C GLU A 122 7.48 -14.05 6.24
N VAL A 123 6.41 -13.71 5.52
CA VAL A 123 5.39 -12.77 6.03
C VAL A 123 4.35 -13.39 6.96
N PHE A 124 4.26 -14.72 6.99
CA PHE A 124 3.37 -15.49 7.88
C PHE A 124 4.17 -16.53 8.68
N PRO A 125 5.05 -16.08 9.61
CA PRO A 125 5.87 -16.98 10.40
C PRO A 125 4.98 -17.96 11.20
N GLY A 126 5.42 -19.22 11.27
CA GLY A 126 4.67 -20.30 11.94
C GLY A 126 3.52 -20.89 11.11
N ARG A 127 3.26 -20.42 9.88
CA ARG A 127 2.21 -20.96 8.99
C ARG A 127 2.73 -21.91 7.92
N ALA A 128 3.93 -22.46 8.08
CA ALA A 128 4.56 -23.30 7.07
C ALA A 128 3.65 -24.42 6.56
N THR A 129 3.08 -25.23 7.46
CA THR A 129 2.15 -26.32 7.09
C THR A 129 0.95 -25.83 6.26
N VAL A 130 0.39 -24.67 6.61
CA VAL A 130 -0.76 -24.08 5.89
C VAL A 130 -0.35 -23.66 4.48
N VAL A 131 0.78 -22.95 4.35
CA VAL A 131 1.32 -22.53 3.04
C VAL A 131 1.61 -23.75 2.15
N GLU A 132 2.17 -24.82 2.72
CA GLU A 132 2.43 -26.07 1.99
C GLU A 132 1.17 -26.77 1.48
N GLN A 133 0.11 -26.78 2.29
CA GLN A 133 -1.18 -27.35 1.89
C GLN A 133 -1.85 -26.53 0.80
N ILE A 134 -1.84 -25.19 0.92
CA ILE A 134 -2.33 -24.26 -0.10
C ILE A 134 -1.59 -24.48 -1.43
N ALA A 135 -0.26 -24.51 -1.40
CA ALA A 135 0.56 -24.73 -2.58
C ALA A 135 0.24 -26.08 -3.27
N ARG A 136 0.03 -27.14 -2.47
CA ARG A 136 -0.33 -28.46 -2.99
C ARG A 136 -1.71 -28.47 -3.65
N LEU A 137 -2.71 -27.81 -3.07
CA LEU A 137 -4.05 -27.75 -3.65
C LEU A 137 -4.06 -26.98 -4.97
N LEU A 138 -3.30 -25.89 -5.06
CA LEU A 138 -3.10 -25.11 -6.29
C LEU A 138 -2.39 -25.91 -7.40
N ASP A 139 -1.44 -26.78 -7.02
CA ASP A 139 -0.73 -27.67 -7.95
C ASP A 139 -1.63 -28.83 -8.44
N GLN A 140 -2.39 -29.44 -7.54
CA GLN A 140 -3.17 -30.66 -7.83
C GLN A 140 -4.54 -30.41 -8.44
N GLN A 141 -5.21 -29.31 -8.06
CA GLN A 141 -6.55 -28.91 -8.52
C GLN A 141 -7.58 -30.07 -8.57
N PRO A 142 -7.73 -30.84 -7.48
CA PRO A 142 -8.38 -32.16 -7.52
C PRO A 142 -9.89 -32.13 -7.81
N ASP A 143 -10.64 -31.24 -7.17
CA ASP A 143 -12.08 -31.04 -7.39
C ASP A 143 -12.50 -29.61 -7.00
N GLU A 144 -13.58 -29.12 -7.62
CA GLU A 144 -14.13 -27.77 -7.39
C GLU A 144 -15.15 -27.71 -6.24
N GLY A 145 -15.27 -28.77 -5.45
CA GLY A 145 -16.20 -28.87 -4.32
C GLY A 145 -15.46 -28.85 -2.97
N ALA A 146 -15.22 -30.03 -2.41
CA ALA A 146 -14.66 -30.17 -1.07
C ALA A 146 -13.22 -29.65 -0.97
N SER A 147 -12.40 -29.90 -2.00
CA SER A 147 -11.00 -29.44 -2.00
C SER A 147 -10.89 -27.93 -2.19
N LEU A 148 -11.79 -27.31 -2.96
CA LEU A 148 -11.86 -25.86 -3.10
C LEU A 148 -12.31 -25.17 -1.80
N GLU A 149 -13.28 -25.76 -1.09
CA GLU A 149 -13.69 -25.23 0.21
C GLU A 149 -12.58 -25.37 1.28
N GLU A 150 -11.85 -26.50 1.27
CA GLU A 150 -10.67 -26.67 2.12
C GLU A 150 -9.58 -25.65 1.79
N PHE A 151 -9.36 -25.35 0.50
CA PHE A 151 -8.47 -24.28 0.09
C PHE A 151 -8.89 -22.93 0.69
N GLY A 152 -10.16 -22.55 0.59
CA GLY A 152 -10.69 -21.33 1.20
C GLY A 152 -10.48 -21.30 2.72
N ARG A 153 -10.74 -22.41 3.41
CA ARG A 153 -10.49 -22.55 4.85
C ARG A 153 -9.01 -22.33 5.21
N LEU A 154 -8.09 -22.89 4.42
CA LEU A 154 -6.65 -22.71 4.62
C LEU A 154 -6.21 -21.25 4.36
N VAL A 155 -6.74 -20.59 3.33
CA VAL A 155 -6.49 -19.16 3.08
C VAL A 155 -6.94 -18.31 4.27
N ARG A 156 -8.15 -18.55 4.80
CA ARG A 156 -8.66 -17.87 6.01
C ARG A 156 -7.74 -18.10 7.22
N LEU A 157 -7.26 -19.34 7.39
CA LEU A 157 -6.32 -19.72 8.47
C LEU A 157 -4.92 -19.11 8.29
N LEU A 158 -4.48 -18.86 7.06
CA LEU A 158 -3.20 -18.22 6.77
C LEU A 158 -3.21 -16.75 7.21
N VAL A 159 -4.27 -16.02 6.88
CA VAL A 159 -4.35 -14.57 7.09
C VAL A 159 -4.96 -14.16 8.45
N GLU A 160 -5.34 -15.16 9.27
CA GLU A 160 -6.02 -15.08 10.56
C GLU A 160 -6.72 -13.74 10.83
N VAL A 161 -7.95 -13.61 10.34
CA VAL A 161 -8.83 -12.53 10.75
C VAL A 161 -9.61 -13.01 11.96
N ARG A 162 -9.16 -12.63 13.16
CA ARG A 162 -10.04 -12.74 14.34
C ARG A 162 -11.20 -11.77 14.12
N PRO A 163 -12.47 -12.22 14.08
CA PRO A 163 -13.59 -11.38 13.64
C PRO A 163 -13.86 -10.12 14.47
N GLN A 164 -13.23 -9.91 15.64
CA GLN A 164 -13.59 -8.84 16.58
C GLN A 164 -12.39 -8.26 17.38
N GLY A 165 -11.18 -8.24 16.82
CA GLY A 165 -10.00 -7.64 17.48
C GLY A 165 -9.84 -6.14 17.15
N PRO A 166 -9.19 -5.31 18.00
CA PRO A 166 -8.84 -3.92 17.67
C PRO A 166 -8.10 -3.77 16.33
N GLN A 167 -7.47 -4.85 15.86
CA GLN A 167 -6.74 -4.91 14.61
C GLN A 167 -7.63 -4.95 13.34
N THR A 168 -8.92 -5.29 13.42
CA THR A 168 -9.82 -5.25 12.23
C THR A 168 -9.95 -3.82 11.70
N SER A 169 -10.02 -2.83 12.60
CA SER A 169 -10.04 -1.40 12.26
C SER A 169 -8.83 -0.92 11.44
N PHE A 170 -7.69 -1.63 11.50
CA PHE A 170 -6.51 -1.30 10.69
C PHE A 170 -6.62 -1.78 9.24
N ALA A 171 -7.56 -2.66 8.92
CA ALA A 171 -7.88 -3.08 7.56
C ALA A 171 -9.02 -2.24 6.94
N ALA A 172 -9.85 -1.63 7.79
CA ALA A 172 -10.98 -0.79 7.43
C ALA A 172 -10.61 0.35 6.48
N ASP A 173 -11.49 0.68 5.54
CA ASP A 173 -11.41 1.94 4.79
C ASP A 173 -12.30 3.03 5.39
N THR A 174 -13.36 2.63 6.08
CA THR A 174 -14.43 3.49 6.57
C THR A 174 -14.80 3.11 7.99
N LEU A 175 -15.33 4.06 8.75
CA LEU A 175 -15.85 3.86 10.10
C LEU A 175 -17.29 4.35 10.14
N ALA A 176 -18.22 3.51 10.59
CA ALA A 176 -19.62 3.87 10.79
C ALA A 176 -19.92 3.89 12.30
N GLU A 177 -20.52 4.98 12.80
CA GLU A 177 -20.87 5.09 14.22
C GLU A 177 -21.93 4.04 14.59
N GLY A 178 -21.64 3.25 15.64
CA GLY A 178 -22.59 2.29 16.22
C GLY A 178 -22.88 1.05 15.37
N VAL A 179 -22.18 0.85 14.25
CA VAL A 179 -22.32 -0.34 13.39
C VAL A 179 -21.02 -1.15 13.47
N PRO A 180 -21.06 -2.42 13.94
CA PRO A 180 -19.91 -3.31 13.85
C PRO A 180 -19.43 -3.42 12.41
N GLU A 181 -18.11 -3.35 12.21
CA GLU A 181 -17.51 -3.54 10.89
C GLU A 181 -17.89 -4.94 10.35
N GLY A 182 -18.39 -4.98 9.11
CA GLY A 182 -18.81 -6.22 8.48
C GLY A 182 -17.61 -7.10 8.14
N ASP A 183 -17.80 -8.41 8.24
CA ASP A 183 -16.80 -9.39 7.86
C ASP A 183 -16.57 -9.38 6.33
N PRO A 184 -15.31 -9.30 5.85
CA PRO A 184 -14.97 -9.35 4.42
C PRO A 184 -15.59 -10.57 3.70
N LEU A 185 -16.45 -10.35 2.70
CA LEU A 185 -17.03 -11.44 1.90
C LEU A 185 -15.97 -12.40 1.33
N MET A 186 -14.80 -11.92 0.88
CA MET A 186 -13.75 -12.81 0.37
C MET A 186 -13.20 -13.78 1.43
N LEU A 187 -13.35 -13.47 2.73
CA LEU A 187 -12.87 -14.29 3.84
C LEU A 187 -13.98 -15.06 4.55
N PHE A 188 -15.23 -14.65 4.40
CA PHE A 188 -16.36 -15.22 5.16
C PHE A 188 -17.52 -15.71 4.29
N GLY A 189 -17.52 -15.42 3.00
CA GLY A 189 -18.46 -15.96 2.01
C GLY A 189 -18.09 -17.37 1.56
N ASP A 190 -19.00 -18.00 0.82
CA ASP A 190 -18.82 -19.30 0.17
C ASP A 190 -17.62 -19.27 -0.79
N THR A 191 -16.71 -20.25 -0.67
CA THR A 191 -15.43 -20.19 -1.38
C THR A 191 -15.61 -20.31 -2.89
N ALA A 192 -16.48 -21.20 -3.35
CA ALA A 192 -16.72 -21.39 -4.79
C ALA A 192 -17.27 -20.11 -5.42
N THR A 193 -18.22 -19.46 -4.76
CA THR A 193 -18.80 -18.18 -5.20
C THR A 193 -17.73 -17.08 -5.27
N VAL A 194 -16.89 -16.96 -4.24
CA VAL A 194 -15.79 -15.97 -4.20
C VAL A 194 -14.77 -16.23 -5.31
N CYS A 195 -14.37 -17.48 -5.52
CA CYS A 195 -13.45 -17.87 -6.58
C CYS A 195 -14.05 -17.61 -7.98
N ASP A 196 -15.33 -17.89 -8.21
CA ASP A 196 -16.02 -17.60 -9.47
C ASP A 196 -16.02 -16.09 -9.78
N GLU A 197 -16.29 -15.24 -8.79
CA GLU A 197 -16.21 -13.78 -8.97
C GLU A 197 -14.80 -13.31 -9.36
N PHE A 198 -13.76 -13.83 -8.70
CA PHE A 198 -12.38 -13.49 -9.03
C PHE A 198 -11.97 -14.02 -10.40
N ALA A 199 -12.34 -15.25 -10.75
CA ALA A 199 -12.04 -15.85 -12.05
C ALA A 199 -12.67 -15.05 -13.20
N ARG A 200 -13.92 -14.59 -13.04
CA ARG A 200 -14.58 -13.71 -14.01
C ARG A 200 -13.89 -12.35 -14.13
N ALA A 201 -13.44 -11.78 -13.02
CA ALA A 201 -12.74 -10.50 -13.04
C ALA A 201 -11.39 -10.58 -13.76
N LEU A 202 -10.66 -11.70 -13.59
CA LEU A 202 -9.40 -11.94 -14.30
C LEU A 202 -9.58 -12.09 -15.81
N ALA A 203 -10.69 -12.69 -16.26
CA ALA A 203 -10.99 -12.89 -17.68
C ALA A 203 -11.27 -11.58 -18.44
N GLY A 204 -11.64 -10.49 -17.74
CA GLY A 204 -11.96 -9.19 -18.35
C GLY A 204 -13.28 -9.18 -19.15
N PRO A 205 -13.71 -8.01 -19.68
CA PRO A 205 -14.81 -7.96 -20.64
C PRO A 205 -14.35 -8.66 -21.93
N GLY A 206 -15.03 -9.75 -22.29
CA GLY A 206 -14.62 -10.60 -23.40
C GLY A 206 -14.78 -9.91 -24.75
N ASP A 207 -13.65 -9.66 -25.43
CA ASP A 207 -13.60 -9.27 -26.82
C ASP A 207 -13.74 -10.52 -27.71
N GLY A 208 -14.96 -11.02 -27.87
CA GLY A 208 -15.42 -11.74 -29.07
C GLY A 208 -14.81 -13.08 -29.51
N GLU A 209 -13.68 -13.56 -29.01
CA GLU A 209 -13.05 -14.80 -29.52
C GLU A 209 -12.67 -15.80 -28.41
N ALA A 210 -13.31 -16.97 -28.48
CA ALA A 210 -13.22 -18.15 -27.59
C ALA A 210 -13.71 -17.97 -26.14
N PHE A 211 -14.93 -18.43 -25.86
CA PHE A 211 -15.45 -18.64 -24.50
C PHE A 211 -14.64 -19.75 -23.79
N ALA A 212 -13.54 -19.39 -23.14
CA ALA A 212 -12.97 -20.21 -22.07
C ALA A 212 -13.80 -19.96 -20.80
N LEU A 213 -14.43 -21.00 -20.26
CA LEU A 213 -15.14 -20.90 -18.99
C LEU A 213 -14.13 -20.46 -17.89
N PRO A 214 -14.48 -19.50 -17.02
CA PRO A 214 -13.64 -19.12 -15.89
C PRO A 214 -13.33 -20.35 -15.05
N ARG A 215 -12.06 -20.62 -14.77
CA ARG A 215 -11.66 -21.76 -13.93
C ARG A 215 -11.65 -21.33 -12.47
N LEU A 216 -12.34 -22.08 -11.61
CA LEU A 216 -12.42 -21.73 -10.19
C LEU A 216 -11.06 -21.71 -9.49
N TRP A 217 -10.10 -22.53 -9.95
CA TRP A 217 -8.73 -22.54 -9.42
C TRP A 217 -7.91 -21.30 -9.80
N ASP A 218 -8.21 -20.63 -10.91
CA ASP A 218 -7.61 -19.32 -11.23
C ASP A 218 -8.15 -18.26 -10.25
N GLY A 219 -9.45 -18.34 -9.96
CA GLY A 219 -10.09 -17.56 -8.90
C GLY A 219 -9.58 -17.88 -7.49
N ALA A 220 -9.21 -19.13 -7.21
CA ALA A 220 -8.63 -19.55 -5.95
C ALA A 220 -7.23 -18.94 -5.75
N HIS A 221 -6.40 -18.93 -6.80
CA HIS A 221 -5.12 -18.24 -6.76
C HIS A 221 -5.28 -16.75 -6.48
N GLU A 222 -6.27 -16.11 -7.12
CA GLU A 222 -6.61 -14.71 -6.86
C GLU A 222 -7.17 -14.47 -5.45
N LEU A 223 -8.00 -15.38 -4.92
CA LEU A 223 -8.45 -15.33 -3.53
C LEU A 223 -7.27 -15.32 -2.56
N LEU A 224 -6.29 -16.20 -2.74
CA LEU A 224 -5.07 -16.21 -1.91
C LEU A 224 -4.31 -14.89 -2.01
N ARG A 225 -4.19 -14.34 -3.24
CA ARG A 225 -3.55 -13.04 -3.48
C ARG A 225 -4.27 -11.91 -2.75
N GLN A 226 -5.58 -11.79 -2.91
CA GLN A 226 -6.37 -10.72 -2.29
C GLN A 226 -6.45 -10.85 -0.77
N ALA A 227 -6.56 -12.07 -0.23
CA ALA A 227 -6.49 -12.32 1.20
C ALA A 227 -5.14 -11.90 1.79
N THR A 228 -4.05 -12.20 1.07
CA THR A 228 -2.69 -11.79 1.46
C THR A 228 -2.57 -10.27 1.46
N TYR A 229 -3.05 -9.58 0.43
CA TYR A 229 -3.04 -8.11 0.36
C TYR A 229 -3.93 -7.47 1.42
N TYR A 230 -5.04 -8.08 1.79
CA TYR A 230 -5.83 -7.64 2.93
C TYR A 230 -5.06 -7.72 4.26
N ALA A 231 -4.30 -8.79 4.47
CA ALA A 231 -3.41 -8.90 5.63
C ALA A 231 -2.32 -7.81 5.60
N MET A 232 -1.73 -7.52 4.44
CA MET A 232 -0.72 -6.46 4.31
C MET A 232 -1.32 -5.06 4.54
N LYS A 233 -2.54 -4.80 4.05
CA LYS A 233 -3.28 -3.55 4.29
C LYS A 233 -3.51 -3.33 5.79
N ARG A 234 -3.95 -4.37 6.50
CA ARG A 234 -4.11 -4.37 7.96
C ARG A 234 -2.79 -4.07 8.66
N ARG A 235 -1.74 -4.79 8.29
CA ARG A 235 -0.41 -4.65 8.87
C ARG A 235 0.19 -3.26 8.63
N ALA A 236 -0.02 -2.66 7.46
CA ALA A 236 0.38 -1.28 7.20
C ALA A 236 -0.25 -0.31 8.19
N GLY A 237 -1.54 -0.49 8.53
CA GLY A 237 -2.20 0.29 9.58
C GLY A 237 -1.57 0.08 10.97
N THR A 238 -1.32 -1.18 11.35
CA THR A 238 -0.67 -1.56 12.61
C THR A 238 0.73 -0.95 12.73
N VAL A 239 1.61 -1.20 11.76
CA VAL A 239 2.99 -0.70 11.74
C VAL A 239 3.03 0.82 11.68
N GLY A 240 2.10 1.43 10.93
CA GLY A 240 1.95 2.88 10.88
C GLY A 240 1.64 3.46 12.26
N GLU A 241 0.51 3.07 12.85
CA GLU A 241 0.03 3.66 14.11
C GLU A 241 0.89 3.26 15.32
N ARG A 242 1.24 1.98 15.45
CA ARG A 242 1.92 1.45 16.64
C ARG A 242 3.44 1.52 16.55
N GLY A 243 3.99 1.53 15.33
CA GLY A 243 5.42 1.63 15.08
C GLY A 243 5.85 3.03 14.68
N LEU A 244 5.72 3.35 13.39
CA LEU A 244 6.29 4.57 12.80
C LEU A 244 5.80 5.85 13.49
N GLY A 245 4.52 5.95 13.83
CA GLY A 245 3.97 7.10 14.56
C GLY A 245 4.63 7.31 15.92
N ARG A 246 4.90 6.22 16.66
CA ARG A 246 5.60 6.27 17.95
C ARG A 246 7.08 6.61 17.79
N ALA A 247 7.74 6.05 16.78
CA ALA A 247 9.14 6.35 16.45
C ALA A 247 9.33 7.84 16.09
N VAL A 248 8.45 8.41 15.25
CA VAL A 248 8.43 9.85 14.95
C VAL A 248 8.14 10.68 16.20
N GLY A 249 7.26 10.21 17.08
CA GLY A 249 7.03 10.82 18.38
C GLY A 249 8.27 10.85 19.28
N HIS A 250 9.08 9.78 19.28
CA HIS A 250 10.35 9.73 20.00
C HIS A 250 11.35 10.73 19.38
N LEU A 251 11.50 10.70 18.05
CA LEU A 251 12.35 11.63 17.33
C LEU A 251 12.01 13.09 17.63
N ALA A 252 10.72 13.44 17.66
CA ALA A 252 10.26 14.79 17.97
C ALA A 252 10.65 15.28 19.38
N ARG A 253 10.80 14.36 20.35
CA ARG A 253 11.26 14.68 21.71
C ARG A 253 12.78 14.82 21.78
N THR A 254 13.51 13.92 21.11
CA THR A 254 14.98 13.86 21.17
C THR A 254 15.65 14.90 20.28
N ALA A 255 15.02 15.23 19.14
CA ALA A 255 15.52 16.16 18.14
C ALA A 255 14.38 17.07 17.64
N PRO A 256 13.90 18.01 18.47
CA PRO A 256 12.71 18.84 18.16
C PRO A 256 12.88 19.73 16.93
N ASP A 257 14.13 20.03 16.56
CA ASP A 257 14.47 20.81 15.37
C ASP A 257 14.50 19.97 14.08
N VAL A 258 14.22 18.67 14.11
CA VAL A 258 14.13 17.85 12.90
C VAL A 258 12.73 17.96 12.28
N ARG A 259 12.70 18.25 10.98
CA ARG A 259 11.50 18.24 10.13
C ARG A 259 11.37 16.87 9.50
N VAL A 260 10.25 16.21 9.69
CA VAL A 260 10.00 14.87 9.14
C VAL A 260 9.12 14.99 7.91
N HIS A 261 9.56 14.41 6.80
CA HIS A 261 8.83 14.35 5.54
C HIS A 261 8.51 12.88 5.25
N LEU A 262 7.25 12.51 5.42
CA LEU A 262 6.82 11.13 5.20
C LEU A 262 6.50 10.92 3.72
N VAL A 263 7.05 9.87 3.14
CA VAL A 263 6.77 9.41 1.78
C VAL A 263 6.27 7.97 1.89
N GLY A 264 5.18 7.65 1.20
CA GLY A 264 4.64 6.30 1.21
C GLY A 264 4.16 5.89 -0.17
N HIS A 265 4.60 4.72 -0.63
CA HIS A 265 4.16 4.12 -1.88
C HIS A 265 3.17 2.99 -1.63
N SER A 266 2.08 2.88 -2.39
CA SER A 266 1.12 1.76 -2.27
C SER A 266 0.64 1.57 -0.81
N PHE A 267 0.77 0.39 -0.19
CA PHE A 267 0.48 0.21 1.24
C PHE A 267 1.44 0.96 2.17
N GLY A 268 2.65 1.31 1.74
CA GLY A 268 3.51 2.26 2.45
C GLY A 268 2.85 3.64 2.57
N GLY A 269 2.02 4.03 1.59
CA GLY A 269 1.14 5.20 1.68
C GLY A 269 0.12 5.10 2.82
N ARG A 270 -0.49 3.92 2.98
CA ARG A 270 -1.37 3.65 4.12
C ARG A 270 -0.60 3.69 5.44
N LEU A 271 0.58 3.07 5.48
CA LEU A 271 1.46 3.02 6.66
C LEU A 271 1.81 4.42 7.17
N VAL A 272 2.33 5.29 6.30
CA VAL A 272 2.66 6.67 6.71
C VAL A 272 1.44 7.50 7.08
N SER A 273 0.27 7.18 6.51
CA SER A 273 -0.98 7.84 6.86
C SER A 273 -1.48 7.42 8.26
N PHE A 274 -1.39 6.14 8.60
CA PHE A 274 -1.68 5.63 9.95
C PHE A 274 -0.63 6.08 10.98
N ALA A 275 0.60 6.37 10.58
CA ALA A 275 1.58 6.99 11.47
C ALA A 275 1.07 8.31 12.07
N LEU A 276 0.23 9.06 11.35
CA LEU A 276 -0.42 10.28 11.86
C LEU A 276 -1.36 10.01 13.04
N ARG A 277 -2.04 8.85 13.07
CA ARG A 277 -2.86 8.39 14.22
C ARG A 277 -1.99 8.04 15.42
N GLY A 278 -0.81 7.47 15.15
CA GLY A 278 0.17 7.07 16.16
C GLY A 278 0.98 8.21 16.78
N LEU A 279 0.90 9.43 16.23
CA LEU A 279 1.66 10.56 16.74
C LEU A 279 1.17 10.96 18.14
N PRO A 280 2.08 11.13 19.13
CA PRO A 280 1.72 11.73 20.42
C PRO A 280 1.10 13.12 20.27
N GLN A 281 0.24 13.51 21.21
CA GLN A 281 -0.38 14.84 21.21
C GLN A 281 0.69 15.94 21.24
N GLY A 282 0.46 17.03 20.48
CA GLY A 282 1.38 18.17 20.41
C GLY A 282 2.57 17.99 19.46
N VAL A 283 2.80 16.80 18.91
CA VAL A 283 3.86 16.59 17.91
C VAL A 283 3.51 17.31 16.60
N ARG A 284 4.39 18.22 16.16
CA ARG A 284 4.30 19.00 14.91
C ARG A 284 5.52 18.83 14.01
N SER A 285 6.34 17.81 14.24
CA SER A 285 7.59 17.56 13.48
C SER A 285 7.32 17.12 12.05
N VAL A 286 6.17 16.50 11.76
CA VAL A 286 5.79 16.09 10.40
C VAL A 286 5.40 17.31 9.57
N LYS A 287 6.20 17.63 8.56
CA LYS A 287 6.08 18.83 7.71
C LYS A 287 5.48 18.57 6.34
N SER A 288 5.38 17.32 5.93
CA SER A 288 4.66 16.92 4.73
C SER A 288 4.42 15.42 4.73
N VAL A 289 3.36 15.00 4.06
CA VAL A 289 3.11 13.60 3.68
C VAL A 289 2.93 13.54 2.17
N THR A 290 3.70 12.71 1.48
CA THR A 290 3.56 12.48 0.04
C THR A 290 3.20 11.02 -0.21
N LEU A 291 2.02 10.79 -0.80
CA LEU A 291 1.51 9.47 -1.14
C LEU A 291 1.73 9.24 -2.63
N LEU A 292 2.49 8.19 -2.97
CA LEU A 292 2.77 7.79 -4.35
C LEU A 292 1.94 6.55 -4.66
N GLN A 293 0.94 6.65 -5.53
CA GLN A 293 0.07 5.52 -5.89
C GLN A 293 -0.49 4.84 -4.64
N GLY A 294 -1.11 5.61 -3.73
CA GLY A 294 -1.60 5.12 -2.45
C GLY A 294 -2.66 4.03 -2.60
N ALA A 295 -2.36 2.82 -2.10
CA ALA A 295 -3.21 1.64 -2.23
C ALA A 295 -4.22 1.51 -1.07
N PHE A 296 -5.08 2.51 -0.90
CA PHE A 296 -6.17 2.51 0.07
C PHE A 296 -7.24 3.50 -0.35
N SER A 297 -8.41 3.44 0.31
CA SER A 297 -9.61 4.16 -0.15
C SER A 297 -9.36 5.65 -0.37
N HIS A 298 -9.86 6.15 -1.49
CA HIS A 298 -9.87 7.58 -1.80
C HIS A 298 -10.70 8.44 -0.83
N TYR A 299 -11.56 7.80 -0.02
CA TYR A 299 -12.33 8.45 1.03
C TYR A 299 -11.69 8.35 2.41
N ALA A 300 -10.48 7.80 2.53
CA ALA A 300 -9.88 7.52 3.84
C ALA A 300 -9.78 8.74 4.76
N PHE A 301 -9.65 9.96 4.21
CA PHE A 301 -9.58 11.21 4.97
C PHE A 301 -10.90 12.00 5.02
N ALA A 302 -11.98 11.49 4.43
CA ALA A 302 -13.25 12.18 4.34
C ALA A 302 -14.02 12.14 5.67
N ALA A 303 -14.52 13.30 6.11
CA ALA A 303 -15.36 13.37 7.30
C ALA A 303 -16.72 12.69 7.14
N ARG A 304 -17.22 12.61 5.89
CA ARG A 304 -18.46 11.93 5.53
C ARG A 304 -18.33 11.30 4.16
N LEU A 305 -18.82 10.07 4.01
CA LEU A 305 -18.84 9.41 2.71
C LEU A 305 -20.00 9.93 1.85
N PRO A 306 -19.81 10.15 0.54
CA PRO A 306 -20.89 10.58 -0.35
C PRO A 306 -22.08 9.60 -0.42
N HIS A 307 -21.81 8.31 -0.21
CA HIS A 307 -22.80 7.24 -0.29
C HIS A 307 -23.34 6.77 1.07
N ASP A 308 -22.71 7.19 2.17
CA ASP A 308 -23.20 6.97 3.54
C ASP A 308 -22.75 8.14 4.45
N PRO A 309 -23.61 9.17 4.61
CA PRO A 309 -23.27 10.33 5.42
C PRO A 309 -23.08 10.06 6.92
N ARG A 310 -23.41 8.85 7.41
CA ARG A 310 -23.19 8.43 8.80
C ARG A 310 -21.83 7.76 9.00
N ALA A 311 -21.12 7.48 7.91
CA ALA A 311 -19.79 6.92 7.93
C ALA A 311 -18.75 7.97 7.55
N SER A 312 -17.54 7.82 8.08
CA SER A 312 -16.36 8.60 7.74
C SER A 312 -15.24 7.69 7.22
N GLY A 313 -14.20 8.29 6.65
CA GLY A 313 -12.96 7.59 6.35
C GLY A 313 -12.21 7.20 7.63
N VAL A 314 -11.50 6.08 7.59
CA VAL A 314 -10.72 5.56 8.74
C VAL A 314 -9.61 6.50 9.26
N LEU A 315 -9.24 7.49 8.46
CA LEU A 315 -8.23 8.53 8.73
C LEU A 315 -8.84 9.94 8.71
N ASP A 316 -10.16 10.07 8.96
CA ASP A 316 -10.81 11.38 9.10
C ASP A 316 -10.03 12.29 10.07
N GLY A 317 -9.88 13.56 9.68
CA GLY A 317 -9.15 14.58 10.42
C GLY A 317 -7.63 14.37 10.53
N GLN A 318 -7.09 13.22 10.17
CA GLN A 318 -5.67 12.91 10.41
C GLN A 318 -4.72 13.74 9.55
N HIS A 319 -5.15 14.23 8.40
CA HIS A 319 -4.38 15.16 7.57
C HIS A 319 -4.12 16.51 8.27
N HIS A 320 -4.90 16.89 9.31
CA HIS A 320 -4.63 18.07 10.14
C HIS A 320 -3.46 17.91 11.13
N ARG A 321 -3.01 16.67 11.34
CA ARG A 321 -1.83 16.36 12.17
C ARG A 321 -0.52 16.81 11.51
N ILE A 322 -0.56 17.11 10.22
CA ILE A 322 0.60 17.54 9.43
C ILE A 322 0.77 19.05 9.58
N ASP A 323 1.99 19.49 9.89
CA ASP A 323 2.37 20.90 9.86
C ASP A 323 2.81 21.30 8.44
N GLY A 324 1.92 21.03 7.48
CA GLY A 324 2.20 21.04 6.04
C GLY A 324 1.12 20.31 5.23
N PRO A 325 1.32 20.15 3.92
CA PRO A 325 0.34 19.49 3.05
C PRO A 325 0.41 17.95 3.12
N LEU A 326 -0.73 17.32 2.84
CA LEU A 326 -0.81 15.94 2.35
C LEU A 326 -0.91 15.99 0.82
N VAL A 327 0.10 15.48 0.12
CA VAL A 327 0.16 15.43 -1.34
C VAL A 327 -0.11 14.00 -1.79
N CYS A 328 -1.16 13.79 -2.58
CA CYS A 328 -1.51 12.50 -3.18
C CYS A 328 -1.19 12.53 -4.68
N CYS A 329 -0.23 11.72 -5.09
CA CYS A 329 0.11 11.50 -6.49
C CYS A 329 -0.66 10.29 -7.00
N TYR A 330 -1.36 10.47 -8.12
CA TYR A 330 -2.16 9.42 -8.73
C TYR A 330 -1.89 9.32 -10.23
N SER A 331 -2.18 8.16 -10.81
CA SER A 331 -2.07 7.94 -12.25
C SER A 331 -3.17 7.01 -12.74
N HIS A 332 -3.82 7.38 -13.84
CA HIS A 332 -4.81 6.53 -14.49
C HIS A 332 -4.19 5.30 -15.18
N PHE A 333 -2.85 5.26 -15.35
CA PHE A 333 -2.12 4.08 -15.84
C PHE A 333 -1.85 3.04 -14.76
N ASP A 334 -2.22 3.32 -13.49
CA ASP A 334 -2.17 2.35 -12.41
C ASP A 334 -3.41 1.44 -12.46
N SER A 335 -3.28 0.28 -13.13
CA SER A 335 -4.38 -0.68 -13.28
C SER A 335 -4.64 -1.48 -12.02
N ALA A 336 -3.63 -1.68 -11.14
CA ALA A 336 -3.85 -2.31 -9.85
C ALA A 336 -4.87 -1.51 -9.02
N LEU A 337 -4.71 -0.20 -8.98
CA LEU A 337 -5.60 0.68 -8.23
C LEU A 337 -6.88 1.05 -8.97
N GLY A 338 -6.86 1.06 -10.30
CA GLY A 338 -8.04 1.36 -11.12
C GLY A 338 -9.03 0.20 -11.27
N LYS A 339 -8.58 -1.06 -11.16
CA LYS A 339 -9.41 -2.25 -11.46
C LYS A 339 -9.46 -3.27 -10.33
N ILE A 340 -8.30 -3.71 -9.84
CA ILE A 340 -8.20 -4.80 -8.86
C ILE A 340 -8.65 -4.30 -7.47
N TYR A 341 -8.20 -3.10 -7.08
CA TYR A 341 -8.53 -2.54 -5.78
C TYR A 341 -10.05 -2.35 -5.56
N PRO A 342 -10.84 -1.74 -6.47
CA PRO A 342 -12.28 -1.59 -6.26
C PRO A 342 -13.03 -2.92 -6.10
N LEU A 343 -12.62 -3.95 -6.85
CA LEU A 343 -13.19 -5.29 -6.72
C LEU A 343 -12.86 -5.89 -5.35
N ALA A 344 -11.59 -5.92 -4.98
CA ALA A 344 -11.15 -6.46 -3.70
C ALA A 344 -11.76 -5.70 -2.50
N SER A 345 -11.89 -4.37 -2.62
CA SER A 345 -12.50 -3.51 -1.60
C SER A 345 -14.01 -3.76 -1.46
N ARG A 346 -14.74 -3.95 -2.56
CA ARG A 346 -16.15 -4.41 -2.52
C ARG A 346 -16.27 -5.73 -1.76
N MET A 347 -15.44 -6.71 -2.11
CA MET A 347 -15.44 -8.03 -1.46
C MET A 347 -14.93 -7.97 -0.01
N ALA A 348 -14.30 -6.86 0.40
CA ALA A 348 -13.88 -6.64 1.77
C ALA A 348 -14.90 -5.82 2.61
N GLY A 349 -15.82 -5.09 1.98
CA GLY A 349 -16.64 -4.07 2.66
C GLY A 349 -18.15 -4.14 2.46
N ASP A 350 -18.71 -5.11 1.72
CA ASP A 350 -20.15 -5.13 1.45
C ASP A 350 -20.74 -6.54 1.54
N SER A 351 -21.21 -6.97 2.72
CA SER A 351 -21.97 -8.23 2.87
C SER A 351 -23.45 -8.11 2.44
N ARG A 352 -23.90 -7.00 1.82
CA ARG A 352 -25.35 -6.74 1.70
C ARG A 352 -25.90 -6.16 0.40
N THR A 353 -25.14 -6.02 -0.68
CA THR A 353 -25.71 -5.50 -1.93
C THR A 353 -25.57 -6.48 -3.08
N ALA A 354 -26.61 -7.32 -3.26
CA ALA A 354 -26.77 -8.21 -4.40
C ALA A 354 -27.18 -7.46 -5.67
N THR A 355 -26.66 -7.95 -6.79
CA THR A 355 -27.14 -7.80 -8.18
C THR A 355 -27.28 -6.38 -8.75
N ALA A 356 -26.32 -5.97 -9.57
CA ALA A 356 -26.55 -5.04 -10.66
C ALA A 356 -25.56 -5.33 -11.80
N GLU A 357 -26.05 -5.94 -12.89
CA GLU A 357 -25.32 -6.11 -14.15
C GLU A 357 -25.24 -4.80 -14.93
N PHE A 358 -24.13 -4.63 -15.66
CA PHE A 358 -23.77 -3.54 -16.59
C PHE A 358 -23.48 -2.14 -15.98
N GLY A 359 -22.23 -1.67 -16.17
CA GLY A 359 -21.72 -0.37 -15.69
C GLY A 359 -20.80 -0.43 -14.46
N LEU A 360 -20.37 -1.64 -14.06
CA LEU A 360 -19.69 -1.95 -12.80
C LEU A 360 -18.42 -1.11 -12.55
N ASP A 361 -17.49 -1.00 -13.49
CA ASP A 361 -16.17 -0.38 -13.21
C ASP A 361 -16.27 1.08 -12.75
N ARG A 362 -17.19 1.86 -13.35
CA ARG A 362 -17.37 3.28 -13.01
C ARG A 362 -18.15 3.48 -11.71
N LEU A 363 -19.10 2.59 -11.40
CA LEU A 363 -19.89 2.61 -10.17
C LEU A 363 -19.12 2.02 -8.97
N LEU A 364 -18.35 0.96 -9.19
CA LEU A 364 -17.41 0.39 -8.22
C LEU A 364 -16.29 1.37 -7.90
N GLY A 365 -15.68 1.98 -8.91
CA GLY A 365 -14.66 3.00 -8.73
C GLY A 365 -15.15 4.20 -7.91
N ALA A 366 -16.43 4.58 -8.04
CA ALA A 366 -16.99 5.71 -7.28
C ALA A 366 -17.20 5.42 -5.79
N LYS A 367 -17.48 4.17 -5.40
CA LYS A 367 -17.68 3.78 -3.98
C LYS A 367 -16.41 3.24 -3.33
N TRP A 368 -15.61 2.49 -4.10
CA TRP A 368 -14.50 1.65 -3.62
C TRP A 368 -13.15 2.02 -4.27
N GLY A 369 -13.01 3.24 -4.80
CA GLY A 369 -11.79 3.68 -5.49
C GLY A 369 -10.58 3.81 -4.57
N ALA A 370 -9.38 3.63 -5.14
CA ALA A 370 -8.12 3.88 -4.46
C ALA A 370 -7.57 5.26 -4.83
N MET A 371 -7.05 5.98 -3.83
CA MET A 371 -6.51 7.33 -4.07
C MET A 371 -5.33 7.37 -5.03
N GLY A 372 -4.56 6.30 -5.17
CA GLY A 372 -3.49 6.26 -6.17
C GLY A 372 -3.98 6.21 -7.62
N HIS A 373 -5.29 5.98 -7.85
CA HIS A 373 -5.92 6.03 -9.16
C HIS A 373 -6.54 7.40 -9.46
N ASP A 374 -7.24 8.02 -8.49
CA ASP A 374 -8.04 9.24 -8.73
C ASP A 374 -7.85 10.36 -7.68
N GLY A 375 -6.90 10.20 -6.75
CA GLY A 375 -6.58 11.16 -5.71
C GLY A 375 -7.49 11.05 -4.47
N VAL A 376 -7.28 11.95 -3.50
CA VAL A 376 -8.16 12.10 -2.33
C VAL A 376 -9.52 12.65 -2.75
N GLN A 377 -10.60 12.03 -2.27
CA GLN A 377 -11.99 12.38 -2.57
C GLN A 377 -12.77 12.78 -1.31
N ALA A 378 -13.84 13.55 -1.50
CA ALA A 378 -14.75 14.02 -0.43
C ALA A 378 -14.10 14.74 0.77
N VAL A 379 -12.91 15.32 0.58
CA VAL A 379 -12.27 16.22 1.55
C VAL A 379 -12.40 17.66 1.03
N PRO A 380 -13.21 18.53 1.67
CA PRO A 380 -13.39 19.91 1.24
C PRO A 380 -12.08 20.69 1.15
N GLY A 381 -11.96 21.51 0.11
CA GLY A 381 -10.76 22.34 -0.11
C GLY A 381 -9.57 21.63 -0.75
N THR A 382 -9.68 20.32 -1.07
CA THR A 382 -8.63 19.58 -1.78
C THR A 382 -8.29 20.26 -3.11
N LYS A 383 -7.03 20.67 -3.27
CA LYS A 383 -6.54 21.30 -4.50
C LYS A 383 -6.09 20.23 -5.49
N LYS A 384 -6.15 20.54 -6.79
CA LYS A 384 -5.74 19.62 -7.86
C LYS A 384 -4.77 20.31 -8.79
N TYR A 385 -3.66 19.64 -9.11
CA TYR A 385 -2.62 20.13 -10.01
C TYR A 385 -2.19 19.03 -10.98
N ALA A 386 -1.74 19.41 -12.17
CA ALA A 386 -0.88 18.54 -12.97
C ALA A 386 0.54 18.54 -12.37
N LEU A 387 1.31 17.46 -12.50
CA LEU A 387 2.68 17.36 -11.96
C LEU A 387 3.55 18.56 -12.38
N ALA A 388 3.55 18.93 -13.65
CA ALA A 388 4.34 20.07 -14.15
C ALA A 388 3.93 21.43 -13.55
N GLU A 389 2.68 21.58 -13.12
CA GLU A 389 2.20 22.77 -12.41
C GLU A 389 2.61 22.73 -10.94
N ALA A 390 2.43 21.59 -10.28
CA ALA A 390 2.81 21.35 -8.89
C ALA A 390 4.30 21.64 -8.64
N LEU A 391 5.17 21.33 -9.61
CA LEU A 391 6.62 21.57 -9.53
C LEU A 391 7.04 23.03 -9.75
N ARG A 392 6.16 23.87 -10.32
CA ARG A 392 6.44 25.29 -10.61
C ARG A 392 5.74 26.26 -9.67
N THR A 393 4.73 25.78 -8.95
CA THR A 393 3.95 26.58 -8.01
C THR A 393 4.38 26.33 -6.57
N GLN A 394 3.99 27.24 -5.67
CA GLN A 394 4.09 26.98 -4.24
C GLN A 394 2.87 26.18 -3.81
N LEU A 395 3.08 24.92 -3.42
CA LEU A 395 2.01 24.07 -2.91
C LEU A 395 1.38 24.65 -1.63
N PRO A 396 0.07 24.36 -1.38
CA PRO A 396 -0.63 24.73 -0.17
C PRO A 396 0.15 24.42 1.11
N ALA A 397 0.00 25.28 2.13
CA ALA A 397 0.67 25.12 3.42
C ALA A 397 0.03 24.05 4.32
N SER A 398 -1.18 23.61 3.98
CA SER A 398 -1.96 22.65 4.74
C SER A 398 -3.06 22.06 3.86
N GLY A 399 -3.70 21.00 4.35
CA GLY A 399 -4.79 20.33 3.64
C GLY A 399 -4.29 19.33 2.60
N CYS A 400 -5.26 18.74 1.89
CA CYS A 400 -5.00 17.74 0.87
C CYS A 400 -4.76 18.37 -0.50
N VAL A 401 -3.84 17.77 -1.26
CA VAL A 401 -3.46 18.19 -2.61
C VAL A 401 -3.36 16.96 -3.50
N ASN A 402 -4.13 16.92 -4.57
CA ASN A 402 -4.05 15.89 -5.60
C ASN A 402 -3.13 16.35 -6.73
N VAL A 403 -2.17 15.51 -7.10
CA VAL A 403 -1.24 15.74 -8.21
C VAL A 403 -1.40 14.63 -9.23
N ASP A 404 -1.82 14.99 -10.44
CA ASP A 404 -1.83 14.06 -11.57
C ASP A 404 -0.40 13.80 -12.03
N ALA A 405 0.08 12.58 -11.78
CA ALA A 405 1.43 12.13 -12.09
C ALA A 405 1.50 11.30 -13.39
N ALA A 406 0.39 11.16 -14.14
CA ALA A 406 0.32 10.28 -15.31
C ALA A 406 1.29 10.66 -16.45
N ALA A 407 1.81 11.89 -16.45
CA ALA A 407 2.85 12.32 -17.40
C ALA A 407 4.17 11.55 -17.24
N VAL A 408 4.48 11.07 -16.03
CA VAL A 408 5.72 10.32 -15.73
C VAL A 408 5.43 8.90 -15.24
N VAL A 409 4.39 8.71 -14.42
CA VAL A 409 3.96 7.40 -13.89
C VAL A 409 3.05 6.73 -14.92
N ARG A 410 3.66 6.04 -15.89
CA ARG A 410 2.94 5.43 -17.03
C ARG A 410 3.59 4.15 -17.57
N ARG A 411 4.75 3.75 -17.05
CA ARG A 411 5.48 2.56 -17.50
C ARG A 411 5.12 1.38 -16.64
N GLY A 412 4.87 0.22 -17.25
CA GLY A 412 4.59 -1.00 -16.52
C GLY A 412 3.91 -2.05 -17.39
N GLY A 413 3.49 -3.14 -16.78
CA GLY A 413 2.83 -4.26 -17.46
C GLY A 413 1.69 -4.82 -16.63
N ALA A 414 0.83 -5.61 -17.25
CA ALA A 414 -0.21 -6.34 -16.54
C ALA A 414 0.40 -7.27 -15.46
N PRO A 415 -0.30 -7.50 -14.34
CA PRO A 415 -1.63 -6.95 -14.00
C PRO A 415 -1.58 -5.52 -13.40
N SER A 416 -0.42 -5.07 -12.92
CA SER A 416 -0.32 -3.89 -12.04
C SER A 416 -0.18 -2.55 -12.76
N GLY A 417 0.14 -2.54 -14.06
CA GLY A 417 0.30 -1.31 -14.84
C GLY A 417 1.43 -0.44 -14.27
N ALA A 418 1.22 0.86 -14.20
CA ALA A 418 2.22 1.83 -13.73
C ALA A 418 2.39 1.91 -12.20
N HIS A 419 1.82 0.97 -11.43
CA HIS A 419 1.76 1.03 -9.97
C HIS A 419 3.12 1.25 -9.29
N SER A 420 4.20 0.65 -9.81
CA SER A 420 5.55 0.76 -9.26
C SER A 420 6.47 1.71 -10.03
N ASP A 421 5.95 2.47 -10.99
CA ASP A 421 6.72 3.44 -11.80
C ASP A 421 6.93 4.76 -11.05
N ILE A 422 7.62 4.70 -9.92
CA ILE A 422 7.70 5.81 -8.95
C ILE A 422 9.11 6.41 -8.79
N CYS A 423 10.12 5.81 -9.40
CA CYS A 423 11.50 6.29 -9.36
C CYS A 423 11.75 7.36 -10.43
N HIS A 424 11.06 8.50 -10.30
CA HIS A 424 11.20 9.65 -11.19
C HIS A 424 11.78 10.86 -10.45
N ARG A 425 12.67 11.60 -11.12
CA ARG A 425 13.26 12.83 -10.57
C ARG A 425 12.19 13.85 -10.18
N GLU A 426 11.12 13.93 -10.97
CA GLU A 426 9.97 14.80 -10.77
C GLU A 426 9.23 14.49 -9.45
N LEU A 427 9.08 13.21 -9.10
CA LEU A 427 8.42 12.81 -7.86
C LEU A 427 9.31 13.11 -6.65
N ALA A 428 10.63 12.92 -6.76
CA ALA A 428 11.59 13.35 -5.74
C ALA A 428 11.56 14.88 -5.54
N GLN A 429 11.48 15.65 -6.64
CA GLN A 429 11.34 17.11 -6.58
C GLN A 429 10.02 17.52 -5.92
N LEU A 430 8.93 16.80 -6.18
CA LEU A 430 7.64 17.05 -5.57
C LEU A 430 7.67 16.83 -4.04
N VAL A 431 8.37 15.79 -3.55
CA VAL A 431 8.57 15.56 -2.11
C VAL A 431 9.26 16.78 -1.46
N LEU A 432 10.31 17.30 -2.10
CA LEU A 432 11.03 18.49 -1.61
C LEU A 432 10.14 19.74 -1.64
N ALA A 433 9.36 19.93 -2.71
CA ALA A 433 8.43 21.05 -2.83
C ALA A 433 7.33 21.02 -1.76
N ALA A 434 6.74 19.84 -1.50
CA ALA A 434 5.75 19.63 -0.44
C ALA A 434 6.34 19.91 0.94
N GLY A 435 7.56 19.46 1.19
CA GLY A 435 8.30 19.69 2.42
C GLY A 435 8.89 21.09 2.58
N ARG A 436 8.89 21.90 1.50
CA ARG A 436 9.60 23.19 1.40
C ARG A 436 11.07 23.10 1.78
N VAL A 437 11.69 21.99 1.37
CA VAL A 437 13.12 21.73 1.57
C VAL A 437 13.89 22.52 0.52
N ARG A 438 14.93 23.25 0.94
CA ARG A 438 15.73 24.16 0.10
C ARG A 438 17.21 23.90 0.26
#